data_AF-A0A820PW03-F1
#
_entry.id   AF-A0A820PW03-F1
#
_cell.length_a   1.000
_cell.length_b   1.000
_cell.length_c   1.000
_cell.angle_alpha   90.00
_cell.angle_beta   90.00
_cell.angle_gamma   90.00
#
_symmetry.space_group_name_H-M   'P 1'
#
loop_
_entity.id
_entity.type
_entity.pdbx_description
1 polymer ?
#
loop_
_entity_poly.entity_id
_entity_poly.type
_entity_poly.pdbx_seq_one_letter_code
_entity_poly.pdbx_strand_id
1 'polypeptide(L)' 'GDMLYFHSYRKPGLKIDILEDLKNLNTISVHAKSTGMLILGGGIVKHHICNANLMRNGADYAVYINTGTEYDG' A
#
# COMPACT_ATOMS: atom_id res chain seq x y z
N GLY A 1 -8.14 -15.03 0.35
CA GLY A 1 -9.18 -15.04 1.39
C GLY A 1 -9.72 -16.44 1.58
N ASP A 2 -10.32 -17.01 0.53
CA ASP A 2 -11.10 -18.25 0.60
C ASP A 2 -10.32 -19.45 1.16
N MET A 3 -9.08 -19.65 0.73
CA MET A 3 -8.25 -20.74 1.26
C MET A 3 -7.87 -20.55 2.73
N LEU A 4 -7.64 -19.31 3.17
CA LEU A 4 -7.38 -19.00 4.58
C LEU A 4 -8.63 -19.26 5.43
N TYR A 5 -9.82 -18.95 4.88
CA TYR A 5 -11.09 -19.26 5.51
C TYR A 5 -11.25 -20.77 5.71
N PHE A 6 -11.10 -21.59 4.66
CA PHE A 6 -11.18 -23.05 4.81
C PHE A 6 -10.09 -23.62 5.72
N HIS A 7 -8.88 -23.06 5.68
CA HIS A 7 -7.79 -23.48 6.57
C HIS A 7 -8.12 -23.24 8.04
N SER A 8 -8.80 -22.14 8.36
CA SER A 8 -9.12 -21.77 9.75
C SER A 8 -9.98 -22.81 10.47
N TYR A 9 -10.84 -23.54 9.75
CA TYR A 9 -11.64 -24.64 10.31
C TYR A 9 -10.84 -25.91 10.59
N ARG A 10 -9.79 -26.18 9.79
CA ARG A 10 -8.97 -27.40 9.92
C ARG A 10 -7.78 -27.21 10.85
N LYS A 11 -7.18 -26.02 10.82
CA LYS A 11 -6.01 -25.64 11.62
C LYS A 11 -6.17 -24.18 12.06
N PRO A 12 -6.92 -23.92 13.14
CA PRO A 12 -7.09 -22.57 13.64
C PRO A 12 -5.76 -22.01 14.17
N GLY A 13 -5.65 -20.67 14.20
CA GLY A 13 -4.54 -19.97 14.84
C GLY A 13 -3.73 -19.07 13.91
N LEU A 14 -3.88 -19.18 12.58
CA LEU A 14 -3.29 -18.22 11.66
C LEU A 14 -3.92 -16.83 11.86
N LYS A 15 -3.09 -15.84 12.18
CA LYS A 15 -3.47 -14.43 12.29
C LYS A 15 -2.63 -13.64 11.31
N ILE A 16 -3.26 -12.69 10.63
CA ILE A 16 -2.59 -11.76 9.71
C ILE A 16 -2.64 -10.40 10.38
N ASP A 17 -1.48 -9.91 10.80
CA ASP A 17 -1.33 -8.54 11.27
C ASP A 17 -0.89 -7.65 10.10
N ILE A 18 -1.56 -6.52 9.95
CA ILE A 18 -1.28 -5.52 8.91
C ILE A 18 -0.52 -4.31 9.46
N LEU A 19 -0.44 -4.18 10.79
CA LEU A 19 0.20 -3.02 11.43
C LEU A 19 1.72 -3.07 11.27
N GLU A 20 2.32 -4.26 11.35
CA GLU A 20 3.75 -4.44 11.11
C GLU A 20 4.14 -4.04 9.68
N ASP A 21 3.38 -4.47 8.68
CA ASP A 21 3.60 -4.10 7.28
C ASP A 21 3.44 -2.59 7.05
N LEU A 22 2.39 -1.98 7.62
CA LEU A 22 2.17 -0.54 7.55
C LEU A 22 3.37 0.23 8.14
N LYS A 23 3.86 -0.21 9.30
CA LYS A 23 5.01 0.41 9.96
C LYS A 23 6.26 0.26 9.09
N ASN A 24 6.52 -0.92 8.55
CA ASN A 24 7.68 -1.18 7.69
C ASN A 24 7.66 -0.30 6.44
N LEU A 25 6.52 -0.24 5.73
CA LEU A 25 6.37 0.58 4.52
C LEU A 25 6.61 2.08 4.81
N ASN A 26 5.95 2.62 5.84
CA ASN A 26 6.11 4.03 6.21
C ASN A 26 7.54 4.34 6.64
N THR A 27 8.17 3.44 7.39
CA THR A 27 9.56 3.61 7.87
C THR A 27 10.53 3.67 6.69
N ILE A 28 10.35 2.82 5.67
CA ILE A 28 11.16 2.85 4.45
C ILE A 28 11.02 4.19 3.74
N SER A 29 9.80 4.71 3.60
CA SER A 29 9.56 6.01 2.96
C SER A 29 10.17 7.17 3.75
N VAL A 30 10.00 7.21 5.08
CA VAL A 30 10.51 8.30 5.95
C VAL A 30 12.04 8.40 5.90
N HIS A 31 12.75 7.27 5.87
CA HIS A 31 14.21 7.26 5.89
C HIS A 31 14.85 7.36 4.49
N ALA A 32 14.07 7.34 3.42
CA ALA A 32 14.59 7.43 2.07
C ALA A 32 15.09 8.85 1.75
N LYS A 33 16.35 8.95 1.30
CA LYS A 33 16.94 10.20 0.81
C LYS A 33 16.15 10.79 -0.37
N SER A 34 15.69 9.92 -1.26
CA SER A 34 14.80 10.29 -2.36
C SER A 34 13.84 9.13 -2.68
N THR A 35 12.63 9.45 -3.13
CA THR A 35 11.61 8.47 -3.51
C THR A 35 10.98 8.78 -4.87
N GLY A 36 10.70 7.71 -5.63
CA GLY A 36 9.94 7.77 -6.88
C GLY A 36 8.76 6.81 -6.83
N MET A 37 7.59 7.24 -7.28
CA MET A 37 6.39 6.43 -7.38
C MET A 37 6.08 6.12 -8.85
N LEU A 38 5.95 4.83 -9.18
CA LEU A 38 5.38 4.37 -10.46
C LEU A 38 4.16 3.51 -10.12
N ILE A 39 2.97 4.04 -10.41
CA ILE A 39 1.71 3.42 -10.02
C ILE A 39 0.90 3.10 -11.27
N LEU A 40 0.61 1.81 -11.45
CA LEU A 40 -0.23 1.29 -12.52
C LEU A 40 -1.62 0.96 -11.94
N GLY A 41 -2.66 1.63 -12.40
CA GLY A 41 -4.01 1.56 -11.85
C GLY A 41 -4.26 2.56 -10.71
N GLY A 42 -5.27 2.26 -9.88
CA GLY A 42 -5.75 3.14 -8.80
C GLY A 42 -6.06 2.38 -7.50
N GLY A 43 -7.03 2.88 -6.73
CA GLY A 43 -7.52 2.21 -5.52
C GLY A 43 -6.48 2.09 -4.40
N ILE A 44 -6.51 0.95 -3.69
CA ILE A 44 -5.71 0.72 -2.48
C ILE A 44 -4.21 0.84 -2.75
N VAL A 45 -3.72 0.31 -3.87
CA VAL A 45 -2.28 0.35 -4.19
C VAL A 45 -1.80 1.79 -4.35
N LYS A 46 -2.54 2.62 -5.11
CA LYS A 46 -2.24 4.05 -5.26
C LYS A 46 -2.22 4.75 -3.90
N HIS A 47 -3.32 4.63 -3.16
CA HIS A 47 -3.46 5.36 -1.90
C HIS A 47 -2.43 4.95 -0.84
N HIS A 48 -2.13 3.65 -0.72
CA HIS A 48 -1.21 3.14 0.29
C HIS A 48 0.23 3.61 0.05
N ILE A 49 0.69 3.60 -1.21
CA ILE A 49 2.02 4.10 -1.60
C ILE A 49 2.11 5.62 -1.45
N CYS A 50 1.06 6.36 -1.86
CA CYS A 50 1.00 7.81 -1.65
C CYS A 50 1.03 8.17 -0.16
N ASN A 51 0.28 7.44 0.68
CA ASN A 51 0.23 7.68 2.12
C ASN A 51 1.56 7.36 2.82
N ALA A 52 2.31 6.37 2.36
CA ALA A 52 3.65 6.13 2.88
C ALA A 52 4.60 7.29 2.57
N ASN A 53 4.53 7.85 1.36
CA ASN A 53 5.32 9.01 0.97
C ASN A 53 4.82 10.33 1.61
N LEU A 54 3.56 10.41 2.05
CA LEU A 54 3.07 11.53 2.85
C LEU A 54 3.89 11.71 4.14
N MET A 55 4.34 10.60 4.76
CA MET A 55 5.12 10.63 5.99
C MET A 55 6.51 11.30 5.83
N ARG A 56 7.00 11.45 4.60
CA ARG A 56 8.22 12.21 4.26
C ARG A 56 7.94 13.55 3.58
N ASN A 57 6.71 14.07 3.70
CA ASN A 57 6.20 15.27 3.03
C ASN A 57 6.11 15.19 1.49
N GLY A 58 5.88 13.98 0.95
CA GLY A 58 5.67 13.75 -0.47
C GLY A 58 6.81 13.00 -1.15
N ALA A 59 6.54 12.46 -2.34
CA ALA A 59 7.56 11.82 -3.17
C ALA A 59 8.22 12.85 -4.09
N ASP A 60 9.48 12.61 -4.46
CA ASP A 60 10.22 13.53 -5.34
C ASP A 60 9.82 13.36 -6.82
N TYR A 61 9.38 12.14 -7.17
CA TYR A 61 8.94 11.80 -8.53
C TYR A 61 7.67 10.94 -8.49
N ALA A 62 6.75 11.15 -9.43
CA ALA A 62 5.55 10.34 -9.56
C ALA A 62 5.12 10.16 -11.02
N VAL A 63 4.80 8.92 -11.40
CA VAL A 63 4.18 8.56 -12.68
C VAL A 63 2.96 7.68 -12.37
N TYR A 64 1.80 8.09 -12.88
CA TYR A 64 0.55 7.34 -12.78
C TYR A 64 0.11 6.89 -14.17
N ILE A 65 -0.19 5.61 -14.33
CA ILE A 65 -0.78 5.06 -15.56
C ILE A 65 -2.07 4.35 -15.15
N ASN A 66 -3.21 4.95 -15.41
CA ASN A 66 -4.51 4.39 -15.06
C ASN A 66 -5.59 4.84 -16.06
N THR A 67 -6.73 4.17 -16.03
CA THR A 67 -7.90 4.47 -16.87
C THR A 67 -9.00 5.19 -16.09
N GLY A 68 -8.71 5.65 -14.86
CA GLY A 68 -9.66 6.37 -14.02
C GLY A 68 -9.87 7.78 -14.54
N THR A 69 -11.08 8.29 -14.34
CA THR A 69 -11.43 9.69 -14.62
C THR A 69 -11.51 10.46 -13.31
N GLU A 70 -11.47 11.79 -13.37
CA GLU A 70 -11.60 12.63 -12.15
C GLU A 70 -13.04 12.99 -11.80
N TYR A 71 -14.00 12.68 -12.69
CA TYR A 71 -15.41 13.08 -12.53
C TYR A 71 -16.11 12.39 -11.35
N ASP A 72 -15.60 11.23 -10.92
CA ASP A 72 -16.12 10.40 -9.85
C ASP A 72 -15.38 10.56 -8.50
N GLY A 73 -14.37 11.44 -8.44
CA GLY A 73 -13.60 11.75 -7.23
C GLY A 73 -12.53 10.71 -6.88
#